data_AF-A0A495VU19-F1
#
_entry.id   AF-A0A495VU19-F1
#
_cell.length_a   1.000
_cell.length_b   1.000
_cell.length_c   1.000
_cell.angle_alpha   90.00
_cell.angle_beta   90.00
_cell.angle_gamma   90.00
#
_symmetry.space_group_name_H-M   'P 1'
#
loop_
_entity.id
_entity.type
_entity.pdbx_description
1 polymer ?
#
loop_
_entity_poly.entity_id
_entity_poly.type
_entity_poly.pdbx_seq_one_letter_code
_entity_poly.pdbx_strand_id
1 'polypeptide(L)'
;MGQPLAHLLPAIRRNGLGGWLADLYRYLRFAALLIVAGLSPLVHDRATRRHTSRILCAAAWQPLPGYLLTSILISAVLTRIVTVTAAGYGLSHLALEAILRVFVVELLPLAATLAVAARALPMAMQQLSAAPGRPRASLRDALPFAVGNGIAVGVLAVIGGLLSLVVAYLVVHGFSPWALAGYARLIGQVFDPLLAVALAAKLALFGIAVGIAPTTVILDPRKGDAGLREMRVMVRLLLILVLIEGSFLVLRGF
;
A
#
# COMPACT_ATOMS: atom_id res chain seq x y z
N MET A 1 46.39 7.36 29.38
CA MET A 1 45.39 8.04 28.54
C MET A 1 45.22 7.23 27.26
N GLY A 2 44.18 6.39 27.18
CA GLY A 2 44.01 5.49 26.03
C GLY A 2 42.92 4.44 26.26
N GLN A 3 41.66 4.86 26.35
CA GLN A 3 40.52 3.96 26.14
C GLN A 3 39.38 4.68 25.37
N PRO A 4 39.55 4.95 24.07
CA PRO A 4 38.42 5.14 23.18
C PRO A 4 38.10 3.79 22.48
N LEU A 5 36.85 3.59 22.06
CA LEU A 5 36.39 2.57 21.09
C LEU A 5 35.90 1.18 21.58
N ALA A 6 35.84 0.87 22.87
CA ALA A 6 35.24 -0.41 23.32
C ALA A 6 33.68 -0.38 23.44
N HIS A 7 33.09 0.81 23.51
CA HIS A 7 31.64 0.97 23.74
C HIS A 7 30.78 1.11 22.47
N LEU A 8 31.39 1.22 21.27
CA LEU A 8 30.65 1.43 20.01
C LEU A 8 30.32 0.13 19.26
N LEU A 9 30.78 -1.03 19.73
CA LEU A 9 30.64 -2.32 19.04
C LEU A 9 30.01 -3.50 19.83
N PRO A 10 29.02 -3.36 20.76
CA PRO A 10 28.41 -4.55 21.36
C PRO A 10 27.00 -4.91 20.85
N ALA A 11 26.49 -4.35 19.74
CA ALA A 11 25.07 -4.54 19.36
C ALA A 11 24.81 -5.36 18.08
N ILE A 12 25.80 -5.61 17.23
CA ILE A 12 25.58 -6.28 15.91
C ILE A 12 25.80 -7.81 15.97
N ARG A 13 26.30 -8.35 17.09
CA ARG A 13 26.72 -9.76 17.20
C ARG A 13 26.07 -10.48 18.38
N ARG A 14 24.74 -10.68 18.39
CA ARG A 14 24.13 -11.56 19.40
C ARG A 14 22.87 -12.36 19.04
N ASN A 15 22.32 -12.18 17.84
CA ASN A 15 21.31 -13.11 17.31
C ASN A 15 21.92 -13.81 16.10
N GLY A 16 22.46 -15.02 16.28
CA GLY A 16 22.82 -15.88 15.15
C GLY A 16 21.60 -16.22 14.29
N LEU A 17 21.79 -17.04 13.24
CA LEU A 17 20.71 -17.48 12.33
C LEU A 17 19.43 -17.91 13.07
N GLY A 18 19.57 -18.60 14.22
CA GLY A 18 18.45 -19.03 15.05
C GLY A 18 17.61 -17.89 15.65
N GLY A 19 18.24 -16.78 16.06
CA GLY A 19 17.50 -15.62 16.57
C GLY A 19 16.74 -14.89 15.47
N TRP A 20 17.31 -14.81 14.26
CA TRP A 20 16.64 -14.26 13.09
C TRP A 20 15.44 -15.13 12.66
N LEU A 21 15.61 -16.45 12.62
CA LEU A 21 14.53 -17.41 12.34
C LEU A 21 13.39 -17.33 13.37
N ALA A 22 13.71 -17.24 14.66
CA ALA A 22 12.72 -17.11 15.72
C ALA A 22 11.91 -15.81 15.62
N ASP A 23 12.56 -14.69 15.30
CA ASP A 23 11.89 -13.42 15.08
C ASP A 23 11.00 -13.51 13.83
N LEU A 24 11.49 -14.04 12.70
CA LEU A 24 10.71 -14.24 11.48
C LEU A 24 9.46 -15.09 11.72
N TYR A 25 9.60 -16.22 12.42
CA TYR A 25 8.48 -17.07 12.80
C TYR A 25 7.45 -16.32 13.66
N ARG A 26 7.90 -15.49 14.60
CA ARG A 26 7.00 -14.66 15.43
C ARG A 26 6.21 -13.67 14.58
N TYR A 27 6.86 -13.01 13.62
CA TYR A 27 6.20 -12.10 12.67
C TYR A 27 5.17 -12.83 11.81
N LEU A 28 5.55 -13.97 11.21
CA LEU A 28 4.66 -14.76 10.35
C LEU A 28 3.45 -15.30 11.12
N ARG A 29 3.65 -15.83 12.34
CA ARG A 29 2.57 -16.29 13.19
C ARG A 29 1.61 -15.15 13.55
N PHE A 30 2.14 -13.98 13.89
CA PHE A 30 1.32 -12.81 14.20
C PHE A 30 0.51 -12.32 12.99
N ALA A 31 1.14 -12.26 11.81
CA ALA A 31 0.47 -11.93 10.55
C ALA A 31 -0.64 -12.93 10.22
N ALA A 32 -0.37 -14.24 10.33
CA ALA A 32 -1.36 -15.29 10.10
C ALA A 32 -2.57 -15.17 11.06
N LEU A 33 -2.32 -14.94 12.34
CA LEU A 33 -3.38 -14.74 13.33
C LEU A 33 -4.22 -13.49 13.03
N LEU A 34 -3.60 -12.40 12.58
CA LEU A 34 -4.33 -11.18 12.17
C LEU A 34 -5.20 -11.42 10.94
N ILE A 35 -4.70 -12.15 9.95
CA ILE A 35 -5.47 -12.48 8.73
C ILE A 35 -6.67 -13.34 9.11
N VAL A 36 -6.45 -14.41 9.89
CA VAL A 36 -7.53 -15.30 10.35
C VAL A 36 -8.56 -14.54 11.19
N ALA A 37 -8.11 -13.69 12.12
CA ALA A 37 -9.00 -12.88 12.94
C ALA A 37 -9.75 -11.81 12.12
N GLY A 38 -9.10 -11.23 11.11
CA GLY A 38 -9.69 -10.28 10.16
C GLY A 38 -10.75 -10.91 9.25
N LEU A 39 -10.61 -12.18 8.91
CA LEU A 39 -11.62 -12.94 8.15
C LEU A 39 -12.71 -13.54 9.04
N SER A 40 -12.45 -13.67 10.35
CA SER A 40 -13.42 -14.25 11.29
C SER A 40 -14.52 -13.24 11.67
N PRO A 41 -15.80 -13.52 11.39
CA PRO A 41 -16.90 -12.63 11.74
C PRO A 41 -17.11 -12.50 13.25
N LEU A 42 -16.71 -13.52 14.03
CA LEU A 42 -16.89 -13.57 15.49
C LEU A 42 -16.03 -12.56 16.26
N VAL A 43 -14.92 -12.10 15.68
CA VAL A 43 -14.01 -11.12 16.32
C VAL A 43 -14.49 -9.68 16.08
N HIS A 44 -15.38 -9.46 15.11
CA HIS A 44 -15.87 -8.16 14.68
C HIS A 44 -17.10 -7.69 15.48
N ASP A 45 -16.92 -7.52 16.79
CA ASP A 45 -17.93 -6.88 17.63
C ASP A 45 -18.14 -5.40 17.25
N ARG A 46 -19.27 -4.80 17.64
CA ARG A 46 -19.67 -3.42 17.32
C ARG A 46 -18.58 -2.41 17.67
N ALA A 47 -17.89 -2.60 18.80
CA ALA A 47 -16.79 -1.72 19.22
C ALA A 47 -15.60 -1.79 18.24
N THR A 48 -15.18 -3.00 17.86
CA THR A 48 -14.10 -3.25 16.90
C THR A 48 -14.44 -2.69 15.52
N ARG A 49 -15.68 -2.87 15.05
CA ARG A 49 -16.15 -2.31 13.76
C ARG A 49 -16.12 -0.78 13.76
N ARG A 50 -16.55 -0.13 14.86
CA ARG A 50 -16.50 1.34 15.01
C ARG A 50 -15.07 1.87 15.09
N HIS A 51 -14.15 1.11 15.67
CA HIS A 51 -12.74 1.50 15.66
C HIS A 51 -12.11 1.35 14.27
N THR A 52 -12.43 0.24 13.59
CA THR A 52 -11.98 -0.03 12.22
C THR A 52 -12.45 1.06 11.25
N SER A 53 -13.72 1.49 11.34
CA SER A 53 -14.23 2.56 10.48
C SER A 53 -13.54 3.90 10.72
N ARG A 54 -13.22 4.25 11.98
CA ARG A 54 -12.44 5.45 12.28
C ARG A 54 -11.04 5.38 11.68
N ILE A 55 -10.37 4.24 11.79
CA ILE A 55 -9.04 4.05 11.20
C ILE A 55 -9.11 4.13 9.68
N LEU A 56 -10.07 3.44 9.05
CA LEU A 56 -10.32 3.54 7.61
C LEU A 56 -10.52 4.98 7.18
N CYS A 57 -11.42 5.73 7.84
CA CYS A 57 -11.67 7.12 7.50
C CYS A 57 -10.42 7.99 7.67
N ALA A 58 -9.66 7.81 8.77
CA ALA A 58 -8.44 8.57 8.99
C ALA A 58 -7.36 8.24 7.95
N ALA A 59 -7.15 6.95 7.68
CA ALA A 59 -6.15 6.44 6.74
C ALA A 59 -6.48 6.76 5.28
N ALA A 60 -7.76 6.91 4.94
CA ALA A 60 -8.19 7.29 3.60
C ALA A 60 -8.25 8.81 3.42
N TRP A 61 -8.94 9.54 4.32
CA TRP A 61 -9.25 10.96 4.13
C TRP A 61 -8.01 11.86 4.17
N GLN A 62 -7.08 11.61 5.09
CA GLN A 62 -5.89 12.47 5.27
C GLN A 62 -4.94 12.45 4.05
N PRO A 63 -4.58 11.29 3.46
CA PRO A 63 -3.73 11.27 2.28
C PRO A 63 -4.49 11.60 0.97
N LEU A 64 -5.82 11.48 0.95
CA LEU A 64 -6.65 11.63 -0.25
C LEU A 64 -6.32 12.88 -1.09
N PRO A 65 -6.35 14.13 -0.57
CA PRO A 65 -6.18 15.31 -1.42
C PRO A 65 -4.81 15.37 -2.11
N GLY A 66 -3.74 15.07 -1.37
CA GLY A 66 -2.38 15.05 -1.93
C GLY A 66 -2.22 13.94 -2.97
N TYR A 67 -2.73 12.75 -2.65
CA TYR A 67 -2.71 11.61 -3.57
C TYR A 67 -3.51 11.88 -4.86
N LEU A 68 -4.71 12.45 -4.77
CA LEU A 68 -5.52 12.78 -5.94
C LEU A 68 -4.85 13.86 -6.79
N LEU A 69 -4.27 14.90 -6.18
CA LEU A 69 -3.54 15.93 -6.90
C LEU A 69 -2.35 15.35 -7.66
N THR A 70 -1.54 14.52 -6.99
CA THR A 70 -0.41 13.83 -7.62
C THR A 70 -0.89 12.90 -8.74
N SER A 71 -1.98 12.18 -8.52
CA SER A 71 -2.56 11.27 -9.52
C SER A 71 -3.05 12.03 -10.74
N ILE A 72 -3.74 13.16 -10.57
CA ILE A 72 -4.18 14.03 -11.68
C ILE A 72 -2.95 14.52 -12.46
N LEU A 73 -1.96 15.07 -11.78
CA LEU A 73 -0.79 15.66 -12.42
C LEU A 73 0.01 14.61 -13.20
N ILE A 74 0.34 13.49 -12.58
CA ILE A 74 1.09 12.41 -13.23
C ILE A 74 0.26 11.80 -14.36
N SER A 75 -1.04 11.56 -14.15
CA SER A 75 -1.92 11.02 -15.19
C SER A 75 -1.97 11.94 -16.41
N ALA A 76 -2.11 13.25 -16.20
CA ALA A 76 -2.18 14.21 -17.28
C ALA A 76 -0.86 14.30 -18.07
N VAL A 77 0.26 14.41 -17.34
CA VAL A 77 1.60 14.49 -17.94
C VAL A 77 1.93 13.21 -18.70
N LEU A 78 1.72 12.04 -18.08
CA LEU A 78 2.02 10.76 -18.71
C LEU A 78 1.14 10.51 -19.93
N THR A 79 -0.16 10.82 -19.83
CA THR A 79 -1.07 10.71 -20.98
C THR A 79 -0.58 11.59 -22.13
N ARG A 80 -0.20 12.83 -21.86
CA ARG A 80 0.31 13.74 -22.91
C ARG A 80 1.62 13.24 -23.53
N ILE A 81 2.57 12.78 -22.71
CA ILE A 81 3.85 12.27 -23.20
C ILE A 81 3.60 11.06 -24.10
N VAL A 82 2.90 10.04 -23.59
CA VAL A 82 2.69 8.79 -24.31
C VAL A 82 1.90 9.02 -25.60
N THR A 83 0.87 9.88 -25.59
CA THR A 83 0.06 10.14 -26.79
C THR A 83 0.84 10.88 -27.87
N VAL A 84 1.64 11.90 -27.50
CA VAL A 84 2.50 12.62 -28.47
C VAL A 84 3.57 11.71 -29.02
N THR A 85 4.23 10.92 -28.16
CA THR A 85 5.25 9.96 -28.59
C THR A 85 4.68 8.90 -29.51
N ALA A 86 3.55 8.30 -29.15
CA ALA A 86 2.89 7.27 -29.97
C ALA A 86 2.43 7.81 -31.33
N ALA A 87 1.95 9.06 -31.39
CA ALA A 87 1.62 9.71 -32.65
C ALA A 87 2.85 9.86 -33.56
N GLY A 88 4.01 10.20 -33.00
CA GLY A 88 5.28 10.28 -33.73
C GLY A 88 5.74 8.94 -34.33
N TYR A 89 5.32 7.81 -33.76
CA TYR A 89 5.61 6.47 -34.27
C TYR A 89 4.45 5.83 -35.05
N GLY A 90 3.33 6.52 -35.26
CA GLY A 90 2.13 5.95 -35.90
C GLY A 90 1.38 4.92 -35.04
N LEU A 91 1.69 4.83 -33.74
CA LEU A 91 1.14 3.87 -32.78
C LEU A 91 0.07 4.48 -31.85
N SER A 92 -0.61 5.54 -32.29
CA SER A 92 -1.60 6.27 -31.47
C SER A 92 -2.69 5.39 -30.87
N HIS A 93 -3.06 4.31 -31.56
CA HIS A 93 -4.03 3.32 -31.10
C HIS A 93 -3.59 2.56 -29.83
N LEU A 94 -2.28 2.36 -29.64
CA LEU A 94 -1.71 1.67 -28.47
C LEU A 94 -1.44 2.62 -27.30
N ALA A 95 -1.46 3.94 -27.52
CA ALA A 95 -1.10 4.93 -26.50
C ALA A 95 -1.98 4.78 -25.25
N LEU A 96 -3.29 4.70 -25.46
CA LEU A 96 -4.24 4.61 -24.36
C LEU A 96 -4.16 3.25 -23.67
N GLU A 97 -4.02 2.17 -24.43
CA GLU A 97 -3.82 0.83 -23.87
C GLU A 97 -2.57 0.76 -22.99
N ALA A 98 -1.44 1.32 -23.45
CA ALA A 98 -0.20 1.37 -22.69
C ALA A 98 -0.35 2.18 -21.40
N ILE A 99 -1.05 3.32 -21.44
CA ILE A 99 -1.34 4.13 -20.25
C ILE A 99 -2.17 3.32 -19.25
N LEU A 100 -3.24 2.68 -19.70
CA LEU A 100 -4.11 1.88 -18.83
C LEU A 100 -3.34 0.72 -18.17
N ARG A 101 -2.56 -0.03 -18.95
CA ARG A 101 -1.81 -1.17 -18.44
C ARG A 101 -0.68 -0.73 -17.51
N VAL A 102 0.18 0.20 -17.91
CA VAL A 102 1.38 0.54 -17.13
C VAL A 102 1.04 1.49 -15.98
N PHE A 103 0.29 2.55 -16.25
CA PHE A 103 0.03 3.57 -15.23
C PHE A 103 -1.06 3.15 -14.26
N VAL A 104 -2.25 2.85 -14.78
CA VAL A 104 -3.44 2.62 -13.93
C VAL A 104 -3.36 1.29 -13.22
N VAL A 105 -2.82 0.25 -13.86
CA VAL A 105 -2.83 -1.11 -13.32
C VAL A 105 -1.55 -1.47 -12.54
N GLU A 106 -0.40 -0.89 -12.88
CA GLU A 106 0.87 -1.18 -12.18
C GLU A 106 1.23 -0.05 -11.19
N LEU A 107 1.45 1.18 -11.69
CA LEU A 107 2.01 2.26 -10.87
C LEU A 107 1.03 2.85 -9.85
N LEU A 108 -0.23 3.04 -10.24
CA LEU A 108 -1.21 3.75 -9.44
C LEU A 108 -1.61 2.99 -8.14
N PRO A 109 -1.80 1.65 -8.16
CA PRO A 109 -1.98 0.85 -6.94
C PRO A 109 -0.82 1.01 -5.94
N LEU A 110 0.42 1.01 -6.42
CA LEU A 110 1.58 1.20 -5.58
C LEU A 110 1.60 2.62 -4.96
N ALA A 111 1.30 3.65 -5.75
CA ALA A 111 1.20 5.02 -5.26
C ALA A 111 0.09 5.17 -4.19
N ALA A 112 -1.08 4.59 -4.40
CA ALA A 112 -2.18 4.57 -3.42
C ALA A 112 -1.74 3.93 -2.10
N THR A 113 -1.04 2.80 -2.22
CA THR A 113 -0.56 2.02 -1.09
C THR A 113 0.47 2.80 -0.25
N LEU A 114 1.41 3.49 -0.92
CA LEU A 114 2.38 4.35 -0.25
C LEU A 114 1.73 5.54 0.45
N ALA A 115 0.70 6.15 -0.17
CA ALA A 115 -0.03 7.25 0.43
C ALA A 115 -0.75 6.85 1.74
N VAL A 116 -1.36 5.67 1.77
CA VAL A 116 -1.95 5.10 3.01
C VAL A 116 -0.87 4.76 4.02
N ALA A 117 0.21 4.09 3.60
CA ALA A 117 1.30 3.65 4.47
C ALA A 117 1.94 4.82 5.25
N ALA A 118 2.13 5.97 4.60
CA ALA A 118 2.69 7.18 5.18
C ALA A 118 1.89 7.72 6.38
N ARG A 119 0.60 7.40 6.49
CA ARG A 119 -0.27 7.80 7.61
C ARG A 119 -0.55 6.65 8.57
N ALA A 120 -0.69 5.43 8.05
CA ALA A 120 -0.95 4.24 8.83
C ALA A 120 0.13 3.97 9.89
N LEU A 121 1.41 4.18 9.53
CA LEU A 121 2.54 3.87 10.40
C LEU A 121 2.62 4.76 11.65
N PRO A 122 2.69 6.11 11.55
CA PRO A 122 2.75 6.97 12.73
C PRO A 122 1.50 6.83 13.61
N MET A 123 0.32 6.63 13.00
CA MET A 123 -0.93 6.41 13.74
C MET A 123 -0.87 5.13 14.58
N ALA A 124 -0.43 4.02 14.00
CA ALA A 124 -0.26 2.76 14.71
C ALA A 124 0.79 2.88 15.81
N MET A 125 1.91 3.58 15.56
CA MET A 125 2.93 3.80 16.59
C MET A 125 2.39 4.60 17.78
N GLN A 126 1.61 5.65 17.56
CA GLN A 126 1.04 6.44 18.64
C GLN A 126 0.03 5.66 19.50
N GLN A 127 -0.73 4.75 18.87
CA GLN A 127 -1.86 4.08 19.52
C GLN A 127 -1.53 2.69 20.06
N LEU A 128 -0.58 1.97 19.45
CA LEU A 128 -0.22 0.59 19.81
C LEU A 128 1.12 0.48 20.53
N SER A 129 1.95 1.53 20.54
CA SER A 129 3.20 1.48 21.31
C SER A 129 2.93 1.38 22.81
N ALA A 130 3.75 0.59 23.50
CA ALA A 130 3.68 0.44 24.94
C ALA A 130 4.02 1.76 25.64
N ALA A 131 3.00 2.51 26.08
CA ALA A 131 3.18 3.67 26.93
C ALA A 131 3.44 3.23 28.39
N PRO A 132 4.29 3.94 29.16
CA PRO A 132 4.49 3.66 30.58
C PRO A 132 3.14 3.66 31.33
N GLY A 133 2.84 2.58 32.05
CA GLY A 133 1.61 2.44 32.84
C GLY A 133 0.36 1.97 32.08
N ARG A 134 0.44 1.68 30.77
CA ARG A 134 -0.67 1.06 30.02
C ARG A 134 -0.45 -0.44 29.80
N PRO A 135 -1.53 -1.26 29.80
CA PRO A 135 -1.44 -2.66 29.41
C PRO A 135 -0.90 -2.78 27.98
N ARG A 136 -0.12 -3.83 27.72
CA ARG A 136 0.41 -4.10 26.38
C ARG A 136 -0.75 -4.26 25.39
N ALA A 137 -0.64 -3.60 24.25
CA ALA A 137 -1.59 -3.77 23.16
C ALA A 137 -1.65 -5.24 22.73
N SER A 138 -2.87 -5.73 22.53
CA SER A 138 -3.18 -7.10 22.18
C SER A 138 -3.39 -7.26 20.67
N LEU A 139 -3.53 -8.51 20.20
CA LEU A 139 -3.92 -8.80 18.81
C LEU A 139 -5.27 -8.15 18.45
N ARG A 140 -6.19 -8.03 19.41
CA ARG A 140 -7.51 -7.42 19.21
C ARG A 140 -7.42 -5.92 18.96
N ASP A 141 -6.41 -5.26 19.53
CA ASP A 141 -6.16 -3.83 19.34
C ASP A 141 -5.49 -3.55 17.98
N ALA A 142 -4.70 -4.51 17.47
CA ALA A 142 -4.08 -4.43 16.14
C ALA A 142 -5.07 -4.65 14.98
N LEU A 143 -6.12 -5.44 15.20
CA LEU A 143 -7.03 -5.87 14.13
C LEU A 143 -7.73 -4.69 13.41
N PRO A 144 -8.25 -3.66 14.11
CA PRO A 144 -8.81 -2.48 13.45
C PRO A 144 -7.84 -1.73 12.55
N PHE A 145 -6.54 -1.74 12.86
CA PHE A 145 -5.51 -1.13 12.01
C PHE A 145 -5.25 -1.99 10.78
N ALA A 146 -5.15 -3.31 10.97
CA ALA A 146 -4.92 -4.24 9.87
C ALA A 146 -6.05 -4.16 8.84
N VAL A 147 -7.30 -4.24 9.30
CA VAL A 147 -8.47 -4.21 8.44
C VAL A 147 -8.72 -2.79 7.90
N GLY A 148 -8.67 -1.76 8.75
CA GLY A 148 -8.96 -0.38 8.36
C GLY A 148 -7.99 0.16 7.32
N ASN A 149 -6.68 -0.01 7.55
CA ASN A 149 -5.66 0.42 6.58
C ASN A 149 -5.69 -0.44 5.31
N GLY A 150 -5.93 -1.75 5.43
CA GLY A 150 -6.05 -2.63 4.27
C GLY A 150 -7.20 -2.23 3.34
N ILE A 151 -8.37 -1.90 3.89
CA ILE A 151 -9.50 -1.40 3.12
C ILE A 151 -9.19 -0.01 2.52
N ALA A 152 -8.50 0.86 3.27
CA ALA A 152 -8.14 2.20 2.80
C ALA A 152 -7.28 2.16 1.52
N VAL A 153 -6.36 1.20 1.42
CA VAL A 153 -5.55 0.97 0.19
C VAL A 153 -6.46 0.73 -1.01
N GLY A 154 -7.43 -0.20 -0.89
CA GLY A 154 -8.37 -0.49 -1.96
C GLY A 154 -9.21 0.72 -2.35
N VAL A 155 -9.72 1.46 -1.36
CA VAL A 155 -10.51 2.68 -1.60
C VAL A 155 -9.70 3.74 -2.37
N LEU A 156 -8.48 4.05 -1.94
CA LEU A 156 -7.64 5.04 -2.62
C LEU A 156 -7.21 4.57 -4.01
N ALA A 157 -6.90 3.29 -4.19
CA ALA A 157 -6.55 2.74 -5.49
C ALA A 157 -7.72 2.84 -6.48
N VAL A 158 -8.94 2.50 -6.06
CA VAL A 158 -10.14 2.61 -6.91
C VAL A 158 -10.45 4.07 -7.23
N ILE A 159 -10.48 4.96 -6.24
CA ILE A 159 -10.78 6.38 -6.46
C ILE A 159 -9.73 7.02 -7.39
N GLY A 160 -8.44 6.79 -7.12
CA GLY A 160 -7.37 7.33 -7.94
C GLY A 160 -7.35 6.74 -9.34
N GLY A 161 -7.65 5.44 -9.48
CA GLY A 161 -7.75 4.77 -10.78
C GLY A 161 -8.88 5.36 -11.62
N LEU A 162 -10.08 5.48 -11.06
CA LEU A 162 -11.22 6.12 -11.73
C LEU A 162 -10.92 7.57 -12.12
N LEU A 163 -10.30 8.32 -11.22
CA LEU A 163 -9.91 9.71 -11.49
C LEU A 163 -8.87 9.79 -12.63
N SER A 164 -7.89 8.88 -12.64
CA SER A 164 -6.91 8.80 -13.71
C SER A 164 -7.54 8.48 -15.06
N LEU A 165 -8.53 7.58 -15.11
CA LEU A 165 -9.30 7.31 -16.33
C LEU A 165 -9.99 8.58 -16.83
N VAL A 166 -10.66 9.32 -15.94
CA VAL A 166 -11.31 10.60 -16.29
C VAL A 166 -10.29 11.60 -16.82
N VAL A 167 -9.14 11.75 -16.16
CA VAL A 167 -8.09 12.68 -16.60
C VAL A 167 -7.53 12.27 -17.96
N ALA A 168 -7.27 10.98 -18.19
CA ALA A 168 -6.78 10.48 -19.47
C ALA A 168 -7.78 10.76 -20.59
N TYR A 169 -9.07 10.55 -20.34
CA TYR A 169 -10.13 10.90 -21.29
C TYR A 169 -10.10 12.39 -21.65
N LEU A 170 -10.08 13.26 -20.63
CA LEU A 170 -10.09 14.71 -20.83
C LEU A 170 -8.85 15.20 -21.60
N VAL A 171 -7.69 14.62 -21.36
CA VAL A 171 -6.44 15.00 -22.05
C VAL A 171 -6.46 14.58 -23.52
N VAL A 172 -7.03 13.42 -23.85
CA VAL A 172 -7.04 12.89 -25.23
C VAL A 172 -8.20 13.45 -26.05
N HIS A 173 -9.40 13.47 -25.48
CA HIS A 173 -10.65 13.76 -26.18
C HIS A 173 -11.26 15.12 -25.82
N GLY A 174 -10.68 15.84 -24.84
CA GLY A 174 -11.28 17.06 -24.31
C GLY A 174 -12.65 16.79 -23.67
N PHE A 175 -13.57 17.74 -23.84
CA PHE A 175 -14.94 17.63 -23.34
C PHE A 175 -15.91 16.98 -24.35
N SER A 176 -15.41 16.38 -25.43
CA SER A 176 -16.26 15.75 -26.44
C SER A 176 -16.92 14.49 -25.87
N PRO A 177 -18.26 14.33 -25.89
CA PRO A 177 -18.93 13.14 -25.37
C PRO A 177 -18.92 11.97 -26.37
N TRP A 178 -18.67 12.22 -27.65
CA TRP A 178 -18.79 11.25 -28.73
C TRP A 178 -17.75 10.11 -28.64
N ALA A 179 -16.64 10.34 -27.95
CA ALA A 179 -15.58 9.35 -27.74
C ALA A 179 -15.87 8.38 -26.58
N LEU A 180 -16.88 8.64 -25.75
CA LEU A 180 -17.11 7.91 -24.50
C LEU A 180 -17.38 6.41 -24.73
N ALA A 181 -18.17 6.07 -25.74
CA ALA A 181 -18.49 4.68 -26.06
C ALA A 181 -17.24 3.89 -26.52
N GLY A 182 -16.40 4.51 -27.35
CA GLY A 182 -15.13 3.93 -27.80
C GLY A 182 -14.16 3.77 -26.62
N TYR A 183 -14.02 4.80 -25.79
CA TYR A 183 -13.16 4.81 -24.61
C TYR A 183 -13.55 3.73 -23.59
N ALA A 184 -14.85 3.61 -23.27
CA ALA A 184 -15.35 2.59 -22.36
C ALA A 184 -15.11 1.16 -22.89
N ARG A 185 -15.26 0.95 -24.21
CA ARG A 185 -14.94 -0.33 -24.85
C ARG A 185 -13.45 -0.65 -24.75
N LEU A 186 -12.56 0.33 -24.96
CA LEU A 186 -11.11 0.15 -24.81
C LEU A 186 -10.75 -0.21 -23.36
N ILE A 187 -11.35 0.45 -22.36
CA ILE A 187 -11.18 0.06 -20.95
C ILE A 187 -11.61 -1.39 -20.75
N GLY A 188 -12.79 -1.78 -21.24
CA GLY A 188 -13.29 -3.16 -21.11
C GLY A 188 -12.39 -4.21 -21.78
N GLN A 189 -11.72 -3.85 -22.88
CA GLN A 189 -10.77 -4.72 -23.58
C GLN A 189 -9.44 -4.85 -22.83
N VAL A 190 -8.97 -3.76 -22.20
CA VAL A 190 -7.74 -3.79 -21.40
C VAL A 190 -7.95 -4.55 -20.09
N PHE A 191 -9.07 -4.32 -19.41
CA PHE A 191 -9.44 -5.01 -18.17
C PHE A 191 -10.09 -6.37 -18.45
N ASP A 192 -9.36 -7.27 -19.11
CA ASP A 192 -9.71 -8.69 -19.21
C ASP A 192 -9.95 -9.29 -17.81
N PRO A 193 -10.87 -10.26 -17.65
CA PRO A 193 -11.07 -11.02 -16.41
C PRO A 193 -9.77 -11.42 -15.67
N LEU A 194 -8.75 -11.90 -16.38
CA LEU A 194 -7.45 -12.26 -15.80
C LEU A 194 -6.73 -11.03 -15.23
N LEU A 195 -6.72 -9.91 -15.96
CA LEU A 195 -6.12 -8.67 -15.49
C LEU A 195 -6.84 -8.14 -14.26
N ALA A 196 -8.18 -8.21 -14.25
CA ALA A 196 -9.01 -7.79 -13.13
C ALA A 196 -8.75 -8.63 -11.86
N VAL A 197 -8.68 -9.97 -12.00
CA VAL A 197 -8.35 -10.87 -10.88
C VAL A 197 -6.93 -10.60 -10.37
N ALA A 198 -5.96 -10.43 -11.26
CA ALA A 198 -4.59 -10.12 -10.86
C ALA A 198 -4.48 -8.75 -10.17
N LEU A 199 -5.21 -7.72 -10.64
CA LEU A 199 -5.26 -6.43 -9.98
C LEU A 199 -5.93 -6.54 -8.60
N ALA A 200 -7.03 -7.29 -8.48
CA ALA A 200 -7.69 -7.53 -7.20
C ALA A 200 -6.77 -8.25 -6.21
N ALA A 201 -6.04 -9.27 -6.67
CA ALA A 201 -5.05 -9.99 -5.86
C ALA A 201 -3.89 -9.08 -5.43
N LYS A 202 -3.37 -8.24 -6.32
CA LYS A 202 -2.35 -7.23 -6.01
C LYS A 202 -2.84 -6.27 -4.91
N LEU A 203 -4.04 -5.70 -5.08
CA LEU A 203 -4.63 -4.80 -4.10
C LEU A 203 -4.87 -5.48 -2.74
N ALA A 204 -5.28 -6.75 -2.74
CA ALA A 204 -5.43 -7.52 -1.51
C ALA A 204 -4.08 -7.71 -0.80
N LEU A 205 -3.02 -8.07 -1.52
CA LEU A 205 -1.68 -8.24 -0.96
C LEU A 205 -1.09 -6.93 -0.44
N PHE A 206 -1.27 -5.83 -1.17
CA PHE A 206 -0.90 -4.49 -0.71
C PHE A 206 -1.67 -4.08 0.54
N GLY A 207 -2.99 -4.31 0.56
CA GLY A 207 -3.83 -4.04 1.72
C GLY A 207 -3.40 -4.85 2.95
N ILE A 208 -3.09 -6.14 2.78
CA ILE A 208 -2.56 -7.00 3.85
C ILE A 208 -1.21 -6.48 4.35
N ALA A 209 -0.28 -6.13 3.44
CA ALA A 209 1.05 -5.63 3.80
C ALA A 209 0.97 -4.32 4.60
N VAL A 210 0.21 -3.34 4.13
CA VAL A 210 0.02 -2.04 4.80
C VAL A 210 -0.81 -2.17 6.07
N GLY A 211 -1.76 -3.11 6.11
CA GLY A 211 -2.51 -3.42 7.32
C GLY A 211 -1.62 -3.97 8.44
N ILE A 212 -0.79 -4.95 8.12
CA ILE A 212 -0.02 -5.70 9.11
C ILE A 212 1.25 -4.94 9.53
N ALA A 213 2.00 -4.35 8.59
CA ALA A 213 3.33 -3.80 8.89
C ALA A 213 3.34 -2.81 10.08
N PRO A 214 2.41 -1.83 10.20
CA PRO A 214 2.34 -0.91 11.33
C PRO A 214 2.03 -1.60 12.67
N THR A 215 1.21 -2.65 12.65
CA THR A 215 0.80 -3.38 13.87
C THR A 215 1.92 -4.19 14.51
N THR A 216 2.99 -4.46 13.76
CA THR A 216 4.16 -5.15 14.28
C THR A 216 4.90 -4.37 15.36
N VAL A 217 4.55 -3.09 15.56
CA VAL A 217 5.01 -2.26 16.67
C VAL A 217 4.75 -2.89 18.05
N ILE A 218 3.78 -3.81 18.15
CA ILE A 218 3.45 -4.54 19.37
C ILE A 218 4.50 -5.62 19.71
N LEU A 219 5.15 -6.19 18.69
CA LEU A 219 6.07 -7.33 18.83
C LEU A 219 7.47 -6.94 19.31
N ASP A 220 7.84 -5.67 19.18
CA ASP A 220 9.18 -5.19 19.53
C ASP A 220 9.09 -4.14 20.67
N PRO A 221 9.13 -4.58 21.94
CA PRO A 221 9.00 -3.71 23.11
C PRO A 221 10.29 -2.95 23.46
N ARG A 222 11.30 -2.96 22.57
CA ARG A 222 12.59 -2.29 22.83
C ARG A 222 12.38 -0.78 22.96
N LYS A 223 12.95 -0.20 24.02
CA LYS A 223 13.11 1.25 24.21
C LYS A 223 14.19 1.78 23.25
N GLY A 224 13.88 1.78 21.95
CA GLY A 224 14.70 2.40 20.92
C GLY A 224 14.16 3.76 20.52
N ASP A 225 14.93 4.51 19.74
CA ASP A 225 14.46 5.74 19.09
C ASP A 225 13.25 5.42 18.20
N ALA A 226 12.13 6.10 18.46
CA ALA A 226 10.89 5.92 17.73
C ALA A 226 11.06 6.21 16.22
N GLY A 227 11.87 7.20 15.87
CA GLY A 227 12.12 7.57 14.47
C GLY A 227 12.88 6.49 13.69
N LEU A 228 13.93 5.92 14.28
CA LEU A 228 14.68 4.81 13.66
C LEU A 228 13.81 3.56 13.47
N ARG A 229 12.87 3.34 14.39
CA ARG A 229 11.93 2.23 14.31
C ARG A 229 10.92 2.45 13.20
N GLU A 230 10.37 3.66 13.09
CA GLU A 230 9.44 4.05 12.03
C GLU A 230 10.09 3.86 10.66
N MET A 231 11.29 4.41 10.47
CA MET A 231 12.04 4.26 9.23
C MET A 231 12.27 2.78 8.87
N ARG A 232 12.64 1.94 9.84
CA ARG A 232 12.87 0.51 9.60
C ARG A 232 11.60 -0.21 9.13
N VAL A 233 10.45 0.09 9.75
CA VAL A 233 9.17 -0.52 9.34
C VAL A 233 8.77 -0.01 7.96
N MET A 234 8.94 1.29 7.67
CA MET A 234 8.62 1.86 6.37
C MET A 234 9.49 1.28 5.25
N VAL A 235 10.80 1.15 5.46
CA VAL A 235 11.71 0.55 4.47
C VAL A 235 11.35 -0.91 4.21
N ARG A 236 11.05 -1.70 5.27
CA ARG A 236 10.60 -3.09 5.10
C ARG A 236 9.30 -3.18 4.32
N LEU A 237 8.34 -2.30 4.63
CA LEU A 237 7.08 -2.24 3.91
C LEU A 237 7.32 -1.89 2.44
N LEU A 238 8.11 -0.86 2.14
CA LEU A 238 8.47 -0.49 0.76
C LEU A 238 9.09 -1.66 0.01
N LEU A 239 10.04 -2.39 0.61
CA LEU A 239 10.65 -3.57 0.00
C LEU A 239 9.61 -4.66 -0.28
N ILE A 240 8.71 -4.94 0.66
CA ILE A 240 7.62 -5.91 0.47
C ILE A 240 6.71 -5.47 -0.69
N LEU A 241 6.34 -4.19 -0.75
CA LEU A 241 5.48 -3.66 -1.81
C LEU A 241 6.16 -3.76 -3.19
N VAL A 242 7.44 -3.41 -3.29
CA VAL A 242 8.22 -3.54 -4.53
C VAL A 242 8.38 -5.01 -4.95
N LEU A 243 8.56 -5.93 -4.00
CA LEU A 243 8.62 -7.36 -4.30
C LEU A 243 7.28 -7.90 -4.82
N ILE A 244 6.16 -7.49 -4.21
CA ILE A 244 4.82 -7.85 -4.70
C ILE A 244 4.61 -7.27 -6.10
N GLU A 245 4.90 -5.97 -6.29
CA GLU A 245 4.79 -5.28 -7.57
C GLU A 245 5.61 -5.98 -8.66
N GLY A 246 6.89 -6.21 -8.39
CA GLY A 246 7.81 -6.89 -9.31
C GLY A 246 7.38 -8.31 -9.62
N SER A 247 6.86 -9.06 -8.64
CA SER A 247 6.35 -10.41 -8.88
C SER A 247 5.14 -10.40 -9.83
N PHE A 248 4.20 -9.47 -9.65
CA PHE A 248 3.05 -9.33 -10.55
C PHE A 248 3.44 -8.85 -11.95
N LEU A 249 4.42 -7.94 -12.05
CA LEU A 249 4.96 -7.50 -13.33
C LEU A 249 5.62 -8.65 -14.09
N VAL A 250 6.43 -9.46 -13.41
CA VAL A 250 7.07 -10.65 -14.02
C VAL A 250 6.03 -11.67 -14.46
N LEU A 251 5.04 -11.96 -13.61
CA LEU A 251 3.95 -12.89 -13.93
C LEU A 251 3.11 -12.48 -15.15
N ARG A 252 3.03 -11.18 -15.45
CA ARG A 252 2.29 -10.63 -16.62
C ARG A 252 3.15 -10.37 -17.84
N GLY A 253 4.47 -10.27 -17.65
CA GLY A 253 5.44 -10.09 -18.74
C GLY A 253 5.71 -11.35 -19.56
N PHE A 254 5.17 -12.49 -19.12
CA PHE A 254 5.13 -13.78 -19.83
C PHE A 254 3.68 -14.12 -20.19
#